data_AF-X1J0G2-F1
#
_entry.id   AF-X1J0G2-F1
#
_cell.length_a   1.000
_cell.length_b   1.000
_cell.length_c   1.000
_cell.angle_alpha   90.00
_cell.angle_beta   90.00
_cell.angle_gamma   90.00
#
_symmetry.space_group_name_H-M   'P 1'
#
loop_
_entity.id
_entity.type
_entity.pdbx_description
1 polymer ?
#
loop_
_entity_poly.entity_id
_entity_poly.type
_entity_poly.pdbx_seq_one_letter_code
_entity_poly.pdbx_strand_id
1 'polypeptide(L)'
;VIIIGKDSRGVLYGIGRLLRKMHLTKGSILVPDGLKIVTAPKYPLRGHQMGYRPKTNAYDAWSPAQYDQYIRELALFGTNAIEIIPPRTDDKYPNKRDLTNEHMKIKPLEMMARLSEIIDSYGMDVWIWYPNMGDTEDFVDEKNIVRELAEREVIFKKLKRIDHILVPGGDPGHLHPNQFFPWMDRVAPVLHKYHPNAKIWVSPQAMDPTREWLSTFYKYVNEKPDWLGGIVFAPWIKTPIEQMRSIVDKDIKIRRYPDITH
;
A
#
# COMPACT_ATOMS: atom_id res chain seq x y z
N VAL A 1 8.85 6.43 -34.80
CA VAL A 1 7.81 6.41 -33.74
C VAL A 1 8.22 7.39 -32.67
N ILE A 2 7.31 8.26 -32.22
CA ILE A 2 7.58 9.25 -31.17
C ILE A 2 6.64 8.95 -29.98
N ILE A 3 7.19 8.95 -28.77
CA ILE A 3 6.44 8.79 -27.52
C ILE A 3 6.76 10.00 -26.64
N ILE A 4 5.74 10.79 -26.33
CA ILE A 4 5.88 11.99 -25.49
C ILE A 4 4.99 11.80 -24.27
N GLY A 5 5.58 11.93 -23.08
CA GLY A 5 4.89 11.97 -21.81
C GLY A 5 5.02 13.35 -21.17
N LYS A 6 4.07 13.69 -20.28
CA LYS A 6 4.18 14.88 -19.43
C LYS A 6 5.37 14.79 -18.46
N ASP A 7 5.72 13.57 -18.06
CA ASP A 7 6.80 13.22 -17.16
C ASP A 7 7.36 11.82 -17.52
N SER A 8 8.31 11.32 -16.74
CA SER A 8 8.92 10.00 -16.94
C SER A 8 7.92 8.84 -16.86
N ARG A 9 6.92 8.90 -15.96
CA ARG A 9 5.85 7.90 -15.88
C ARG A 9 4.99 7.93 -17.13
N GLY A 10 4.65 9.12 -17.62
CA GLY A 10 3.91 9.30 -18.87
C GLY A 10 4.61 8.66 -20.07
N VAL A 11 5.94 8.79 -20.16
CA VAL A 11 6.74 8.11 -21.19
C VAL A 11 6.66 6.58 -21.03
N LEU A 12 6.85 6.06 -19.82
CA LEU A 12 6.75 4.61 -19.54
C LEU A 12 5.38 4.03 -19.93
N TYR A 13 4.29 4.73 -19.62
CA TYR A 13 2.94 4.31 -19.99
C TYR A 13 2.71 4.39 -21.50
N GLY A 14 3.29 5.40 -22.15
CA GLY A 14 3.31 5.51 -23.61
C GLY A 14 4.02 4.34 -24.28
N ILE A 15 5.17 3.91 -23.74
CA ILE A 15 5.90 2.70 -24.18
C ILE A 15 5.00 1.47 -24.03
N GLY A 16 4.42 1.25 -22.85
CA GLY A 16 3.51 0.12 -22.64
C GLY A 16 2.32 0.13 -23.60
N ARG A 17 1.73 1.30 -23.87
CA ARG A 17 0.65 1.45 -24.85
C ARG A 17 1.10 1.13 -26.27
N LEU A 18 2.29 1.57 -26.68
CA LEU A 18 2.86 1.23 -27.97
C LEU A 18 3.05 -0.28 -28.09
N LEU A 19 3.71 -0.92 -27.11
CA LEU A 19 3.95 -2.36 -27.12
C LEU A 19 2.65 -3.18 -27.28
N ARG A 20 1.57 -2.78 -26.60
CA ARG A 20 0.25 -3.42 -26.74
C ARG A 20 -0.47 -3.13 -28.06
N LYS A 21 0.02 -2.18 -28.87
CA LYS A 21 -0.53 -1.84 -30.18
C LYS A 21 0.32 -2.38 -31.33
N MET A 22 1.54 -2.83 -31.07
CA MET A 22 2.38 -3.47 -32.07
C MET A 22 1.84 -4.84 -32.43
N HIS A 23 2.06 -5.23 -33.68
CA HIS A 23 1.77 -6.57 -34.18
C HIS A 23 3.07 -7.36 -34.28
N LEU A 24 3.14 -8.45 -33.53
CA LEU A 24 4.26 -9.39 -33.62
C LEU A 24 3.94 -10.42 -34.69
N THR A 25 4.85 -10.56 -35.67
CA THR A 25 4.79 -11.61 -36.68
C THR A 25 6.13 -12.35 -36.72
N LYS A 26 6.22 -13.44 -37.50
CA LYS A 26 7.49 -14.15 -37.66
C LYS A 26 8.52 -13.24 -38.34
N GLY A 27 9.58 -12.88 -37.61
CA GLY A 27 10.69 -12.09 -38.15
C GLY A 27 10.42 -10.59 -38.29
N SER A 28 9.28 -10.06 -37.85
CA SER A 28 9.04 -8.62 -37.85
C SER A 28 8.11 -8.15 -36.73
N ILE A 29 8.26 -6.89 -36.34
CA ILE A 29 7.36 -6.20 -35.41
C ILE A 29 6.86 -4.95 -36.12
N LEU A 30 5.53 -4.85 -36.25
CA LEU A 30 4.89 -3.79 -37.02
C LEU A 30 4.17 -2.82 -36.07
N VAL A 31 4.23 -1.53 -36.38
CA VAL A 31 3.43 -0.49 -35.74
C VAL A 31 2.29 -0.15 -36.68
N PRO A 32 1.02 -0.12 -36.23
CA PRO A 32 -0.11 0.22 -37.08
C PRO A 32 0.06 1.59 -37.74
N ASP A 33 -0.24 1.67 -39.04
CA ASP A 33 -0.26 2.93 -39.77
C ASP A 33 -1.27 3.90 -39.14
N GLY A 34 -0.92 5.19 -39.10
CA GLY A 34 -1.80 6.22 -38.57
C GLY A 34 -2.01 6.19 -37.05
N LEU A 35 -1.23 5.41 -36.29
CA LEU A 35 -1.33 5.37 -34.82
C LEU A 35 -1.07 6.77 -34.21
N LYS A 36 -2.15 7.45 -33.83
CA LYS A 36 -2.15 8.76 -33.17
C LYS A 36 -3.03 8.69 -31.92
N ILE A 37 -2.41 8.66 -30.74
CA ILE A 37 -3.12 8.52 -29.46
C ILE A 37 -2.67 9.65 -28.53
N VAL A 38 -3.64 10.33 -27.94
CA VAL A 38 -3.46 11.25 -26.81
C VAL A 38 -4.35 10.75 -25.69
N THR A 39 -3.80 10.50 -24.51
CA THR A 39 -4.56 9.94 -23.39
C THR A 39 -3.92 10.30 -22.05
N ALA A 40 -4.73 10.27 -20.99
CA ALA A 40 -4.33 10.47 -19.61
C ALA A 40 -5.20 9.57 -18.70
N PRO A 41 -4.70 9.13 -17.54
CA PRO A 41 -5.47 8.29 -16.63
C PRO A 41 -6.63 9.09 -16.01
N LYS A 42 -7.81 8.46 -15.91
CA LYS A 42 -8.97 9.04 -15.21
C LYS A 42 -8.74 9.17 -13.70
N TYR A 43 -8.06 8.19 -13.10
CA TYR A 43 -7.79 8.16 -11.66
C TYR A 43 -6.29 8.37 -11.39
N PRO A 44 -5.93 9.27 -10.45
CA PRO A 44 -4.53 9.57 -10.16
C PRO A 44 -3.82 8.42 -9.46
N LEU A 45 -4.53 7.57 -8.70
CA LEU A 45 -4.00 6.38 -8.06
C LEU A 45 -4.58 5.12 -8.72
N ARG A 46 -3.70 4.21 -9.13
CA ARG A 46 -4.00 2.94 -9.79
C ARG A 46 -3.06 1.89 -9.20
N GLY A 47 -3.41 1.46 -7.99
CA GLY A 47 -2.57 0.56 -7.18
C GLY A 47 -2.93 -0.91 -7.33
N HIS A 48 -2.02 -1.80 -6.94
CA HIS A 48 -2.26 -3.22 -6.72
C HIS A 48 -1.63 -3.63 -5.39
N GLN A 49 -2.31 -4.46 -4.60
CA GLN A 49 -1.67 -5.07 -3.42
C GLN A 49 -0.94 -6.36 -3.80
N MET A 50 0.26 -6.54 -3.25
CA MET A 50 1.12 -7.70 -3.46
C MET A 50 1.77 -8.11 -2.13
N GLY A 51 1.18 -9.10 -1.46
CA GLY A 51 1.62 -9.59 -0.16
C GLY A 51 2.50 -10.83 -0.22
N TYR A 52 3.77 -10.71 0.18
CA TYR A 52 4.66 -11.87 0.37
C TYR A 52 4.39 -12.53 1.73
N ARG A 53 3.27 -13.28 1.82
CA ARG A 53 2.78 -13.92 3.05
C ARG A 53 2.03 -15.22 2.74
N PRO A 54 1.84 -16.14 3.71
CA PRO A 54 1.16 -17.43 3.52
C PRO A 54 -0.34 -17.30 3.22
N LYS A 55 -0.69 -16.90 1.99
CA LYS A 55 -2.07 -16.76 1.50
C LYS A 55 -2.27 -17.48 0.17
N THR A 56 -3.53 -17.66 -0.20
CA THR A 56 -3.98 -18.43 -1.38
C THR A 56 -3.57 -17.84 -2.74
N ASN A 57 -2.98 -16.64 -2.78
CA ASN A 57 -2.51 -16.00 -4.01
C ASN A 57 -1.07 -16.41 -4.43
N ALA A 58 -0.41 -17.29 -3.66
CA ALA A 58 0.90 -17.88 -3.96
C ALA A 58 2.05 -16.86 -4.18
N TYR A 59 1.85 -15.62 -3.76
CA TYR A 59 2.86 -14.56 -3.84
C TYR A 59 4.08 -14.85 -2.95
N ASP A 60 3.92 -15.61 -1.87
CA ASP A 60 4.99 -16.14 -1.03
C ASP A 60 5.92 -17.12 -1.75
N ALA A 61 5.49 -17.75 -2.85
CA ALA A 61 6.33 -18.64 -3.66
C ALA A 61 7.18 -17.89 -4.70
N TRP A 62 6.98 -16.57 -4.88
CA TRP A 62 7.65 -15.81 -5.92
C TRP A 62 9.06 -15.39 -5.51
N SER A 63 10.00 -15.51 -6.45
CA SER A 63 11.35 -14.95 -6.33
C SER A 63 11.37 -13.44 -6.57
N PRO A 64 12.42 -12.72 -6.14
CA PRO A 64 12.57 -11.30 -6.45
C PRO A 64 12.50 -10.99 -7.95
N ALA A 65 13.04 -11.88 -8.80
CA ALA A 65 13.00 -11.72 -10.26
C ALA A 65 11.58 -11.84 -10.83
N GLN A 66 10.72 -12.70 -10.26
CA GLN A 66 9.32 -12.82 -10.67
C GLN A 66 8.52 -11.58 -10.24
N TYR A 67 8.75 -11.06 -9.04
CA TYR A 67 8.18 -9.79 -8.61
C TYR A 67 8.60 -8.62 -9.51
N ASP A 68 9.89 -8.52 -9.83
CA ASP A 68 10.41 -7.50 -10.75
C ASP A 68 9.71 -7.56 -12.10
N GLN A 69 9.64 -8.75 -12.71
CA GLN A 69 8.93 -8.94 -13.97
C GLN A 69 7.46 -8.52 -13.87
N TYR A 70 6.73 -8.98 -12.85
CA TYR A 70 5.30 -8.70 -12.72
C TYR A 70 5.03 -7.22 -12.47
N ILE A 71 5.80 -6.56 -11.60
CA ILE A 71 5.66 -5.13 -11.30
C ILE A 71 5.99 -4.30 -12.54
N ARG A 72 7.01 -4.67 -13.32
CA ARG A 72 7.32 -4.04 -14.61
C ARG A 72 6.15 -4.12 -15.59
N GLU A 73 5.54 -5.30 -15.70
CA GLU A 73 4.37 -5.50 -16.56
C GLU A 73 3.19 -4.64 -16.10
N LEU A 74 2.90 -4.61 -14.80
CA LEU A 74 1.89 -3.69 -14.24
C LEU A 74 2.18 -2.22 -14.58
N ALA A 75 3.45 -1.79 -14.46
CA ALA A 75 3.86 -0.43 -14.81
C ALA A 75 3.60 -0.14 -16.30
N LEU A 76 3.91 -1.07 -17.20
CA LEU A 76 3.60 -0.95 -18.64
C LEU A 76 2.09 -0.85 -18.88
N PHE A 77 1.25 -1.50 -18.07
CA PHE A 77 -0.21 -1.38 -18.14
C PHE A 77 -0.77 -0.10 -17.51
N GLY A 78 0.05 0.72 -16.88
CA GLY A 78 -0.32 2.02 -16.34
C GLY A 78 -0.50 2.07 -14.83
N THR A 79 -0.23 0.98 -14.11
CA THR A 79 -0.19 0.97 -12.63
C THR A 79 0.85 1.97 -12.13
N ASN A 80 0.59 2.64 -11.01
CA ASN A 80 1.51 3.65 -10.47
C ASN A 80 1.80 3.53 -8.98
N ALA A 81 1.25 2.52 -8.32
CA ALA A 81 1.49 2.23 -6.92
C ALA A 81 1.44 0.72 -6.69
N ILE A 82 2.25 0.22 -5.78
CA ILE A 82 2.16 -1.15 -5.26
C ILE A 82 2.05 -1.08 -3.75
N GLU A 83 1.12 -1.81 -3.18
CA GLU A 83 0.97 -1.97 -1.74
C GLU A 83 1.55 -3.31 -1.29
N ILE A 84 2.61 -3.25 -0.49
CA ILE A 84 3.27 -4.42 0.08
C ILE A 84 2.85 -4.61 1.55
N ILE A 85 3.27 -5.73 2.15
CA ILE A 85 2.85 -6.14 3.49
C ILE A 85 4.11 -6.38 4.36
N PRO A 86 4.09 -6.00 5.66
CA PRO A 86 5.19 -6.26 6.57
C PRO A 86 5.37 -7.76 6.87
N PRO A 87 6.52 -8.17 7.44
CA PRO A 87 6.75 -9.56 7.84
C PRO A 87 5.72 -10.11 8.83
N ARG A 88 5.31 -9.29 9.81
CA ARG A 88 4.35 -9.68 10.85
C ARG A 88 2.93 -9.39 10.37
N THR A 89 2.14 -10.44 10.21
CA THR A 89 0.72 -10.41 9.85
C THR A 89 -0.06 -11.36 10.76
N ASP A 90 -1.38 -11.43 10.61
CA ASP A 90 -2.29 -12.40 11.25
C ASP A 90 -2.19 -13.81 10.65
N ASP A 91 -1.28 -14.03 9.70
CA ASP A 91 -1.15 -15.30 9.00
C ASP A 91 -0.49 -16.38 9.85
N LYS A 92 -0.89 -17.63 9.59
CA LYS A 92 -0.29 -18.78 10.23
C LYS A 92 1.02 -19.16 9.52
N TYR A 93 2.13 -18.72 10.09
CA TYR A 93 3.47 -19.14 9.66
C TYR A 93 3.88 -20.48 10.29
N PRO A 94 4.28 -21.49 9.49
CA PRO A 94 4.87 -22.73 10.01
C PRO A 94 6.12 -22.48 10.86
N ASN A 95 7.02 -21.58 10.42
CA ASN A 95 8.15 -21.12 11.23
C ASN A 95 7.84 -19.74 11.84
N LYS A 96 7.44 -19.73 13.11
CA LYS A 96 7.10 -18.50 13.85
C LYS A 96 8.30 -17.59 14.17
N ARG A 97 9.53 -18.14 14.21
CA ARG A 97 10.73 -17.36 14.56
C ARG A 97 11.18 -16.48 13.40
N ASP A 98 11.18 -17.04 12.19
CA ASP A 98 11.60 -16.33 10.99
C ASP A 98 10.43 -15.76 10.17
N LEU A 99 9.18 -16.07 10.56
CA LEU A 99 7.96 -15.76 9.84
C LEU A 99 8.02 -16.29 8.40
N THR A 100 8.31 -17.59 8.24
CA THR A 100 8.45 -18.24 6.93
C THR A 100 7.59 -19.50 6.76
N ASN A 101 7.44 -19.93 5.51
CA ASN A 101 6.90 -21.24 5.09
C ASN A 101 7.83 -21.91 4.06
N GLU A 102 7.51 -23.14 3.61
CA GLU A 102 8.36 -23.90 2.67
C GLU A 102 8.47 -23.31 1.24
N HIS A 103 7.56 -22.43 0.84
CA HIS A 103 7.52 -21.87 -0.52
C HIS A 103 8.41 -20.64 -0.67
N MET A 104 8.61 -19.90 0.43
CA MET A 104 9.37 -18.67 0.49
C MET A 104 10.82 -18.82 0.00
N LYS A 105 11.21 -17.96 -0.94
CA LYS A 105 12.55 -17.96 -1.55
C LYS A 105 13.59 -17.22 -0.71
N ILE A 106 13.16 -16.19 0.01
CA ILE A 106 13.97 -15.39 0.94
C ILE A 106 13.09 -14.98 2.15
N LYS A 107 13.73 -14.43 3.19
CA LYS A 107 13.01 -13.97 4.40
C LYS A 107 12.07 -12.80 4.06
N PRO A 108 10.89 -12.66 4.71
CA PRO A 108 9.93 -11.62 4.36
C PRO A 108 10.47 -10.19 4.43
N LEU A 109 11.27 -9.85 5.46
CA LEU A 109 11.86 -8.50 5.56
C LEU A 109 12.85 -8.22 4.42
N GLU A 110 13.58 -9.25 3.99
CA GLU A 110 14.48 -9.15 2.84
C GLU A 110 13.67 -8.93 1.55
N MET A 111 12.61 -9.70 1.34
CA MET A 111 11.70 -9.51 0.21
C MET A 111 11.07 -8.11 0.21
N MET A 112 10.55 -7.65 1.35
CA MET A 112 9.95 -6.32 1.49
C MET A 112 10.92 -5.20 1.10
N ALA A 113 12.19 -5.32 1.49
CA ALA A 113 13.23 -4.38 1.06
C ALA A 113 13.49 -4.44 -0.46
N ARG A 114 13.56 -5.64 -1.05
CA ARG A 114 13.69 -5.82 -2.51
C ARG A 114 12.51 -5.24 -3.26
N LEU A 115 11.28 -5.43 -2.78
CA LEU A 115 10.09 -4.87 -3.40
C LEU A 115 10.14 -3.34 -3.38
N SER A 116 10.52 -2.73 -2.26
CA SER A 116 10.71 -1.26 -2.18
C SER A 116 11.72 -0.76 -3.22
N GLU A 117 12.84 -1.46 -3.43
CA GLU A 117 13.82 -1.14 -4.48
C GLU A 117 13.25 -1.29 -5.90
N ILE A 118 12.55 -2.39 -6.17
CA ILE A 118 11.94 -2.70 -7.48
C ILE A 118 10.88 -1.66 -7.84
N ILE A 119 9.94 -1.39 -6.92
CA ILE A 119 8.83 -0.45 -7.13
C ILE A 119 9.38 0.96 -7.41
N ASP A 120 10.36 1.40 -6.62
CA ASP A 120 11.02 2.69 -6.81
C ASP A 120 11.78 2.77 -8.15
N SER A 121 12.37 1.66 -8.62
CA SER A 121 13.10 1.63 -9.91
C SER A 121 12.20 1.92 -11.12
N TYR A 122 10.90 1.57 -11.03
CA TYR A 122 9.88 1.93 -12.02
C TYR A 122 9.24 3.29 -11.75
N GLY A 123 9.75 4.00 -10.75
CA GLY A 123 9.26 5.29 -10.29
C GLY A 123 7.84 5.21 -9.76
N MET A 124 7.36 4.08 -9.26
CA MET A 124 6.01 3.90 -8.70
C MET A 124 5.97 4.22 -7.19
N ASP A 125 4.78 4.50 -6.65
CA ASP A 125 4.61 4.77 -5.23
C ASP A 125 4.65 3.47 -4.42
N VAL A 126 5.42 3.46 -3.33
CA VAL A 126 5.50 2.35 -2.37
C VAL A 126 4.49 2.57 -1.26
N TRP A 127 3.48 1.71 -1.22
CA TRP A 127 2.50 1.64 -0.14
C TRP A 127 2.79 0.45 0.76
N ILE A 128 2.46 0.55 2.04
CA ILE A 128 2.48 -0.58 2.97
C ILE A 128 1.10 -0.69 3.62
N TRP A 129 0.45 -1.85 3.51
CA TRP A 129 -0.65 -2.19 4.42
C TRP A 129 -0.02 -2.71 5.71
N TYR A 130 -0.10 -1.93 6.80
CA TYR A 130 0.58 -2.21 8.06
C TYR A 130 -0.42 -2.17 9.22
N PRO A 131 -1.09 -3.30 9.53
CA PRO A 131 -2.04 -3.36 10.63
C PRO A 131 -1.34 -3.31 11.99
N ASN A 132 -2.10 -2.90 13.00
CA ASN A 132 -1.69 -3.03 14.39
C ASN A 132 -2.00 -4.46 14.85
N MET A 133 -0.95 -5.23 15.09
CA MET A 133 -1.02 -6.68 15.38
C MET A 133 -1.05 -7.01 16.89
N GLY A 134 -0.75 -6.04 17.75
CA GLY A 134 -0.86 -6.19 19.21
C GLY A 134 -2.31 -6.06 19.69
N ASP A 135 -2.55 -6.45 20.93
CA ASP A 135 -3.83 -6.20 21.61
C ASP A 135 -3.90 -4.76 22.12
N THR A 136 -5.08 -4.32 22.56
CA THR A 136 -5.28 -2.93 23.05
C THR A 136 -4.27 -2.53 24.14
N GLU A 137 -3.91 -3.46 25.03
CA GLU A 137 -2.94 -3.25 26.11
C GLU A 137 -1.52 -2.99 25.60
N ASP A 138 -1.16 -3.54 24.44
CA ASP A 138 0.16 -3.34 23.82
C ASP A 138 0.41 -1.89 23.37
N PHE A 139 -0.65 -1.10 23.22
CA PHE A 139 -0.57 0.29 22.77
C PHE A 139 -0.77 1.31 23.90
N VAL A 140 -0.83 0.83 25.15
CA VAL A 140 -0.97 1.67 26.35
C VAL A 140 0.20 1.44 27.31
N ASP A 141 0.68 0.20 27.45
CA ASP A 141 1.89 -0.08 28.24
C ASP A 141 3.14 0.45 27.53
N GLU A 142 3.92 1.29 28.22
CA GLU A 142 5.08 1.96 27.65
C GLU A 142 6.15 0.97 27.14
N LYS A 143 6.32 -0.20 27.76
CA LYS A 143 7.25 -1.23 27.26
C LYS A 143 6.78 -1.81 25.93
N ASN A 144 5.49 -2.05 25.79
CA ASN A 144 4.92 -2.59 24.55
C ASN A 144 4.92 -1.53 23.43
N ILE A 145 4.64 -0.26 23.76
CA ILE A 145 4.77 0.87 22.83
C ILE A 145 6.21 0.94 22.28
N VAL A 146 7.22 0.89 23.14
CA VAL A 146 8.64 0.91 22.71
C VAL A 146 8.94 -0.26 21.78
N ARG A 147 8.44 -1.46 22.08
CA ARG A 147 8.60 -2.66 21.24
C ARG A 147 7.94 -2.50 19.86
N GLU A 148 6.70 -2.02 19.83
CA GLU A 148 5.93 -1.81 18.59
C GLU A 148 6.53 -0.71 17.70
N LEU A 149 7.09 0.36 18.30
CA LEU A 149 7.82 1.39 17.58
C LEU A 149 9.17 0.87 17.06
N ALA A 150 9.90 0.09 17.86
CA ALA A 150 11.18 -0.47 17.45
C ALA A 150 11.06 -1.44 16.25
N GLU A 151 10.02 -2.27 16.22
CA GLU A 151 9.72 -3.13 15.06
C GLU A 151 9.52 -2.29 13.78
N ARG A 152 8.68 -1.25 13.87
CA ARG A 152 8.41 -0.34 12.76
C ARG A 152 9.66 0.40 12.32
N GLU A 153 10.48 0.86 13.27
CA GLU A 153 11.73 1.56 12.98
C GLU A 153 12.70 0.68 12.18
N VAL A 154 12.80 -0.61 12.52
CA VAL A 154 13.63 -1.57 11.77
C VAL A 154 13.17 -1.65 10.31
N ILE A 155 11.86 -1.70 10.05
CA ILE A 155 11.29 -1.74 8.70
C ILE A 155 11.52 -0.41 7.98
N PHE A 156 11.13 0.72 8.59
CA PHE A 156 11.23 2.04 7.96
C PHE A 156 12.66 2.40 7.59
N LYS A 157 13.63 2.03 8.44
CA LYS A 157 15.06 2.20 8.14
C LYS A 157 15.56 1.30 7.01
N LYS A 158 15.00 0.10 6.87
CA LYS A 158 15.47 -0.91 5.90
C LYS A 158 14.98 -0.66 4.48
N LEU A 159 13.78 -0.08 4.32
CA LEU A 159 13.18 0.15 3.01
C LEU A 159 13.76 1.38 2.32
N LYS A 160 14.03 1.26 1.01
CA LYS A 160 14.57 2.35 0.19
C LYS A 160 13.58 3.52 0.09
N ARG A 161 12.29 3.21 -0.03
CA ARG A 161 11.21 4.17 -0.23
C ARG A 161 9.93 3.69 0.44
N ILE A 162 9.26 4.62 1.12
CA ILE A 162 7.89 4.50 1.59
C ILE A 162 7.21 5.83 1.28
N ASP A 163 6.20 5.82 0.41
CA ASP A 163 5.39 7.02 0.16
C ASP A 163 4.20 7.06 1.12
N HIS A 164 3.62 5.89 1.39
CA HIS A 164 2.40 5.79 2.15
C HIS A 164 2.30 4.52 2.98
N ILE A 165 1.69 4.63 4.16
CA ILE A 165 1.31 3.48 4.98
C ILE A 165 -0.20 3.53 5.17
N LEU A 166 -0.90 2.44 4.93
CA LEU A 166 -2.27 2.24 5.35
C LEU A 166 -2.28 1.46 6.67
N VAL A 167 -2.85 2.05 7.71
CA VAL A 167 -3.11 1.37 8.98
C VAL A 167 -4.63 1.17 9.10
N PRO A 168 -5.14 -0.06 8.92
CA PRO A 168 -6.57 -0.34 9.07
C PRO A 168 -7.02 -0.22 10.53
N GLY A 169 -8.29 0.12 10.73
CA GLY A 169 -8.93 0.07 12.05
C GLY A 169 -9.20 -1.34 12.56
N GLY A 170 -9.14 -2.37 11.70
CA GLY A 170 -9.46 -3.76 12.03
C GLY A 170 -9.16 -4.73 10.88
N ASP A 171 -9.20 -6.03 11.18
CA ASP A 171 -8.89 -7.16 10.27
C ASP A 171 -7.42 -7.21 9.75
N PRO A 172 -6.40 -7.29 10.62
CA PRO A 172 -6.38 -7.15 12.08
C PRO A 172 -6.24 -5.68 12.52
N GLY A 173 -6.43 -5.41 13.81
CA GLY A 173 -6.44 -4.06 14.37
C GLY A 173 -7.25 -4.02 15.66
N HIS A 174 -8.32 -3.22 15.70
CA HIS A 174 -9.30 -3.14 16.81
C HIS A 174 -8.98 -2.13 17.91
N LEU A 175 -8.12 -1.15 17.65
CA LEU A 175 -7.98 0.00 18.55
C LEU A 175 -9.20 0.92 18.46
N HIS A 176 -9.66 1.39 19.63
CA HIS A 176 -10.63 2.48 19.68
C HIS A 176 -9.99 3.75 19.08
N PRO A 177 -10.72 4.64 18.38
CA PRO A 177 -10.16 5.85 17.78
C PRO A 177 -9.38 6.73 18.77
N ASN A 178 -9.85 6.84 20.01
CA ASN A 178 -9.17 7.56 21.10
C ASN A 178 -7.78 6.99 21.47
N GLN A 179 -7.46 5.76 21.07
CA GLN A 179 -6.13 5.15 21.22
C GLN A 179 -5.40 5.11 19.88
N PHE A 180 -6.12 4.80 18.80
CA PHE A 180 -5.58 4.66 17.46
C PHE A 180 -4.89 5.93 16.96
N PHE A 181 -5.54 7.10 17.06
CA PHE A 181 -4.97 8.36 16.54
C PHE A 181 -3.76 8.82 17.36
N PRO A 182 -3.80 8.84 18.71
CA PRO A 182 -2.61 9.10 19.51
C PRO A 182 -1.46 8.11 19.26
N TRP A 183 -1.76 6.85 18.95
CA TRP A 183 -0.74 5.89 18.52
C TRP A 183 -0.12 6.29 17.17
N MET A 184 -0.92 6.74 16.20
CA MET A 184 -0.38 7.26 14.93
C MET A 184 0.48 8.52 15.11
N ASP A 185 0.18 9.37 16.08
CA ASP A 185 1.04 10.51 16.45
C ASP A 185 2.43 10.06 16.94
N ARG A 186 2.54 8.87 17.55
CA ARG A 186 3.83 8.27 17.93
C ARG A 186 4.54 7.58 16.76
N VAL A 187 3.79 6.96 15.86
CA VAL A 187 4.34 6.26 14.67
C VAL A 187 4.89 7.24 13.63
N ALA A 188 4.20 8.37 13.40
CA ALA A 188 4.54 9.31 12.34
C ALA A 188 5.97 9.88 12.45
N PRO A 189 6.48 10.33 13.61
CA PRO A 189 7.87 10.77 13.74
C PRO A 189 8.91 9.69 13.40
N VAL A 190 8.64 8.43 13.77
CA VAL A 190 9.53 7.30 13.45
C VAL A 190 9.55 7.03 11.95
N LEU A 191 8.40 7.13 11.28
CA LEU A 191 8.30 7.04 9.82
C LEU A 191 9.07 8.19 9.15
N HIS A 192 8.81 9.42 9.56
CA HIS A 192 9.39 10.63 8.95
C HIS A 192 10.88 10.78 9.17
N LYS A 193 11.45 10.14 10.19
CA LYS A 193 12.91 10.04 10.40
C LYS A 193 13.64 9.43 9.18
N TYR A 194 12.98 8.52 8.45
CA TYR A 194 13.56 7.84 7.28
C TYR A 194 12.87 8.24 5.97
N HIS A 195 11.58 8.57 6.02
CA HIS A 195 10.75 8.91 4.85
C HIS A 195 9.96 10.19 5.13
N PRO A 196 10.58 11.39 5.08
CA PRO A 196 10.01 12.63 5.58
C PRO A 196 8.74 13.09 4.86
N ASN A 197 8.54 12.65 3.61
CA ASN A 197 7.36 12.99 2.81
C ASN A 197 6.24 11.93 2.91
N ALA A 198 6.48 10.84 3.64
CA ALA A 198 5.53 9.75 3.72
C ALA A 198 4.25 10.18 4.46
N LYS A 199 3.11 9.61 4.08
CA LYS A 199 1.82 9.86 4.75
C LYS A 199 1.21 8.58 5.30
N ILE A 200 0.56 8.70 6.46
CA ILE A 200 -0.24 7.60 7.02
C ILE A 200 -1.68 7.79 6.59
N TRP A 201 -2.27 6.73 6.06
CA TRP A 201 -3.66 6.61 5.66
C TRP A 201 -4.37 5.68 6.62
N VAL A 202 -5.63 5.97 6.90
CA VAL A 202 -6.40 5.25 7.91
C VAL A 202 -7.68 4.72 7.29
N SER A 203 -8.25 3.67 7.87
CA SER A 203 -9.51 3.09 7.40
C SER A 203 -10.47 2.90 8.56
N PRO A 204 -11.75 3.34 8.47
CA PRO A 204 -12.79 3.02 9.45
C PRO A 204 -13.28 1.56 9.29
N GLN A 205 -12.36 0.65 9.00
CA GLN A 205 -12.61 -0.79 8.88
C GLN A 205 -12.77 -1.35 10.30
N ALA A 206 -13.95 -1.89 10.59
CA ALA A 206 -14.27 -2.53 11.86
C ALA A 206 -15.43 -3.52 11.62
N MET A 207 -15.39 -4.67 12.30
CA MET A 207 -16.41 -5.71 12.14
C MET A 207 -17.80 -5.24 12.60
N ASP A 208 -17.88 -4.66 13.80
CA ASP A 208 -19.13 -4.14 14.39
C ASP A 208 -18.91 -2.82 15.14
N PRO A 209 -18.63 -1.70 14.42
CA PRO A 209 -18.38 -0.42 15.07
C PRO A 209 -19.68 0.20 15.59
N THR A 210 -19.62 0.74 16.79
CA THR A 210 -20.72 1.56 17.33
C THR A 210 -20.81 2.90 16.58
N ARG A 211 -21.94 3.60 16.70
CA ARG A 211 -22.08 4.96 16.17
C ARG A 211 -21.07 5.92 16.78
N GLU A 212 -20.82 5.78 18.08
CA GLU A 212 -19.81 6.56 18.80
C GLU A 212 -18.42 6.34 18.19
N TRP A 213 -18.03 5.07 17.97
CA TRP A 213 -16.75 4.71 17.36
C TRP A 213 -16.58 5.39 16.00
N LEU A 214 -17.57 5.29 15.11
CA LEU A 214 -17.51 5.91 13.79
C LEU A 214 -17.45 7.44 13.88
N SER A 215 -18.28 8.05 14.73
CA SER A 215 -18.29 9.51 14.91
C SER A 215 -16.95 10.03 15.43
N THR A 216 -16.32 9.28 16.36
CA THR A 216 -15.02 9.62 16.93
C THR A 216 -13.91 9.47 15.90
N PHE A 217 -13.95 8.40 15.09
CA PHE A 217 -13.00 8.21 14.00
C PHE A 217 -13.05 9.39 13.01
N TYR A 218 -14.25 9.75 12.52
CA TYR A 218 -14.37 10.86 11.57
C TYR A 218 -14.02 12.22 12.18
N LYS A 219 -14.27 12.42 13.48
CA LYS A 219 -13.82 13.61 14.19
C LYS A 219 -12.29 13.75 14.09
N TYR A 220 -11.54 12.72 14.49
CA TYR A 220 -10.07 12.77 14.42
C TYR A 220 -9.54 12.94 12.99
N VAL A 221 -10.16 12.29 12.00
CA VAL A 221 -9.77 12.49 10.60
C VAL A 221 -9.98 13.96 10.19
N ASN A 222 -11.08 14.58 10.60
CA ASN A 222 -11.41 15.98 10.30
C ASN A 222 -10.55 17.00 11.07
N GLU A 223 -9.83 16.58 12.12
CA GLU A 223 -8.79 17.40 12.75
C GLU A 223 -7.55 17.58 11.84
N LYS A 224 -7.46 16.80 10.75
CA LYS A 224 -6.39 16.84 9.73
C LYS A 224 -4.96 16.84 10.33
N PRO A 225 -4.57 15.81 11.10
CA PRO A 225 -3.20 15.69 11.57
C PRO A 225 -2.19 15.78 10.42
N ASP A 226 -1.03 16.42 10.61
CA ASP A 226 -0.08 16.69 9.53
C ASP A 226 0.42 15.41 8.83
N TRP A 227 0.47 14.29 9.54
CA TRP A 227 0.87 13.00 8.98
C TRP A 227 -0.21 12.35 8.10
N LEU A 228 -1.46 12.80 8.18
CA LEU A 228 -2.60 12.17 7.52
C LEU A 228 -2.53 12.37 6.00
N GLY A 229 -2.58 11.26 5.26
CA GLY A 229 -2.69 11.27 3.80
C GLY A 229 -4.14 11.23 3.31
N GLY A 230 -5.02 10.58 4.07
CA GLY A 230 -6.43 10.44 3.75
C GLY A 230 -7.05 9.17 4.33
N ILE A 231 -8.26 8.84 3.84
CA ILE A 231 -9.00 7.64 4.22
C ILE A 231 -8.93 6.60 3.09
N VAL A 232 -8.84 5.34 3.48
CA VAL A 232 -9.02 4.20 2.58
C VAL A 232 -10.41 3.62 2.76
N PHE A 233 -11.15 3.52 1.66
CA PHE A 233 -12.39 2.76 1.56
C PHE A 233 -12.06 1.28 1.33
N ALA A 234 -11.86 0.55 2.43
CA ALA A 234 -11.49 -0.86 2.53
C ALA A 234 -12.71 -1.77 2.81
N PRO A 235 -12.51 -3.11 2.89
CA PRO A 235 -13.55 -4.04 3.31
C PRO A 235 -14.17 -3.69 4.66
N TRP A 236 -15.37 -4.20 4.92
CA TRP A 236 -16.08 -4.05 6.20
C TRP A 236 -16.40 -2.62 6.65
N ILE A 237 -16.21 -1.61 5.80
CA ILE A 237 -16.63 -0.23 6.11
C ILE A 237 -18.16 -0.14 6.10
N LYS A 238 -18.72 0.29 7.23
CA LYS A 238 -20.17 0.40 7.44
C LYS A 238 -20.77 1.70 6.90
N THR A 239 -19.97 2.74 6.73
CA THR A 239 -20.40 4.01 6.15
C THR A 239 -20.25 3.98 4.63
N PRO A 240 -21.35 4.06 3.85
CA PRO A 240 -21.26 4.12 2.38
C PRO A 240 -20.37 5.27 1.91
N ILE A 241 -19.68 5.08 0.77
CA ILE A 241 -18.67 6.04 0.31
C ILE A 241 -19.22 7.46 0.09
N GLU A 242 -20.46 7.60 -0.38
CA GLU A 242 -21.12 8.90 -0.57
C GLU A 242 -21.39 9.61 0.77
N GLN A 243 -21.82 8.84 1.78
CA GLN A 243 -22.01 9.35 3.13
C GLN A 243 -20.67 9.68 3.80
N MET A 244 -19.65 8.84 3.61
CA MET A 244 -18.31 9.14 4.10
C MET A 244 -17.82 10.46 3.51
N ARG A 245 -18.01 10.66 2.20
CA ARG A 245 -17.60 11.89 1.53
C ARG A 245 -18.31 13.13 2.06
N SER A 246 -19.57 13.03 2.50
CA SER A 246 -20.29 14.16 3.10
C SER A 246 -19.90 14.45 4.56
N ILE A 247 -19.41 13.46 5.30
CA ILE A 247 -18.95 13.60 6.69
C ILE A 247 -17.53 14.15 6.77
N VAL A 248 -16.63 13.65 5.92
CA VAL A 248 -15.21 14.00 5.99
C VAL A 248 -14.92 15.24 5.17
N ASP A 249 -14.04 16.09 5.69
CA ASP A 249 -13.68 17.36 5.06
C ASP A 249 -13.21 17.16 3.61
N LYS A 250 -13.68 18.03 2.71
CA LYS A 250 -13.48 17.94 1.26
C LYS A 250 -12.00 17.77 0.84
N ASP A 251 -11.07 18.30 1.62
CA ASP A 251 -9.64 18.25 1.32
C ASP A 251 -9.01 16.89 1.66
N ILE A 252 -9.68 16.11 2.52
CA ILE A 252 -9.25 14.76 2.90
C ILE A 252 -9.52 13.82 1.74
N LYS A 253 -8.46 13.21 1.22
CA LYS A 253 -8.56 12.28 0.09
C LYS A 253 -9.20 10.98 0.53
N ILE A 254 -10.00 10.39 -0.34
CA ILE A 254 -10.54 9.03 -0.18
C ILE A 254 -10.00 8.20 -1.34
N ARG A 255 -9.36 7.08 -1.03
CA ARG A 255 -8.95 6.08 -2.03
C ARG A 255 -9.72 4.77 -1.82
N ARG A 256 -9.90 3.98 -2.87
CA ARG A 256 -10.37 2.60 -2.73
C ARG A 256 -9.20 1.68 -2.40
N TYR A 257 -9.44 0.66 -1.58
CA TYR A 257 -8.45 -0.35 -1.28
C TYR A 257 -8.11 -1.16 -2.55
N PRO A 258 -6.83 -1.30 -2.93
CA PRO A 258 -6.41 -1.88 -4.20
C PRO A 258 -6.26 -3.41 -4.18
N ASP A 259 -6.79 -4.07 -3.15
CA ASP A 259 -6.77 -5.53 -3.07
C ASP A 259 -7.93 -6.13 -3.86
N ILE A 260 -7.59 -6.90 -4.88
CA ILE A 260 -8.53 -7.60 -5.76
C ILE A 260 -8.42 -9.13 -5.60
N THR A 261 -7.58 -9.59 -4.66
CA THR A 261 -7.17 -10.99 -4.51
C THR A 261 -7.43 -11.59 -3.13
N HIS A 262 -7.93 -10.79 -2.18
CA HIS A 262 -8.26 -11.23 -0.82
C HIS A 262 -9.46 -12.17 -0.74
#